data_AF-A0A163D036-F1
#
_entry.id   AF-A0A163D036-F1
#
_cell.length_a   1.000
_cell.length_b   1.000
_cell.length_c   1.000
_cell.angle_alpha   90.00
_cell.angle_beta   90.00
_cell.angle_gamma   90.00
#
_symmetry.space_group_name_H-M   'P 1'
#
loop_
_entity.id
_entity.type
_entity.pdbx_description
1 polymer ?
#
loop_
_entity_poly.entity_id
_entity_poly.type
_entity_poly.pdbx_seq_one_letter_code
_entity_poly.pdbx_strand_id
1 'polypeptide(L)'
;MSNNNINNTIYDISTIQQVLINSPLEGIKMLPLNSTILVKASEWEKCLEQINVLCSTKWNKKHKYSGKGLVFEETKKCHHAGQYITNCQLRLAQKDTKACSYTAALKIIQHLNNPNVVTFCQTRAYVNHVSRDWDEVRTLPLPSEAIKIIEDQLKSGSSCISTRISVLRQIDSWGVGVRKPNYEEIYNRMRKMTTLLYMFASDENASISIWLNVKLAEQNYCIFEINLSVYNDVLIMRILQSFCLDATHSISSKSNKVLYTSVTRHPQTGKGFPVAYMVTNNQTAIPIKLWLDHLRIKSSFVLMNITIDCSIMEVNAIKEALPHATNHYCDFHVLYAWQHNLDSKIKLNASYTSEQLRNYKTALKNYLRHILIESNEDMFLRAIEDFKLMVQDQPQFLKYFEKK
;
A
#
# COMPACT_ATOMS: atom_id res chain seq x y z
N MET A 1 -27.50 24.48 34.79
CA MET A 1 -26.22 24.86 35.42
C MET A 1 -25.36 23.62 35.50
N SER A 2 -24.43 23.43 34.57
CA SER A 2 -23.48 22.31 34.57
C SER A 2 -22.21 22.75 35.28
N ASN A 3 -21.91 22.17 36.44
CA ASN A 3 -20.63 22.33 37.14
C ASN A 3 -19.50 21.85 36.22
N ASN A 4 -18.77 22.78 35.61
CA ASN A 4 -17.48 22.49 35.02
C ASN A 4 -16.53 22.17 36.18
N ASN A 5 -16.24 20.89 36.42
CA ASN A 5 -15.15 20.51 37.33
C ASN A 5 -13.84 21.05 36.75
N ILE A 6 -13.36 22.16 37.31
CA ILE A 6 -12.04 22.70 36.98
C ILE A 6 -11.02 21.79 37.64
N ASN A 7 -10.29 21.04 36.83
CA ASN A 7 -9.18 20.22 37.31
C ASN A 7 -7.98 21.17 37.50
N ASN A 8 -7.56 21.43 38.74
CA ASN A 8 -6.50 22.39 39.05
C ASN A 8 -5.08 21.87 38.74
N THR A 9 -4.96 20.59 38.36
CA THR A 9 -3.68 19.98 37.97
C THR A 9 -3.23 20.48 36.60
N ILE A 10 -1.99 20.96 36.51
CA ILE A 10 -1.33 21.30 35.24
C ILE A 10 -0.61 20.06 34.73
N TYR A 11 -1.05 19.56 33.58
CA TYR A 11 -0.48 18.39 32.93
C TYR A 11 0.68 18.76 31.99
N ASP A 12 1.64 17.87 31.88
CA ASP A 12 2.75 17.90 30.93
C ASP A 12 2.73 16.63 30.06
N ILE A 13 3.72 16.45 29.19
CA ILE A 13 3.76 15.29 28.29
C ILE A 13 3.76 13.95 29.02
N SER A 14 4.32 13.89 30.24
CA SER A 14 4.45 12.67 31.02
C SER A 14 3.17 12.30 31.78
N THR A 15 2.34 13.30 32.08
CA THR A 15 1.15 13.14 32.94
C THR A 15 -0.16 13.28 32.17
N ILE A 16 -0.16 13.79 30.93
CA ILE A 16 -1.38 14.07 30.14
C ILE A 16 -2.29 12.84 29.96
N GLN A 17 -1.74 11.63 29.95
CA GLN A 17 -2.54 10.40 29.85
C GLN A 17 -3.48 10.19 31.04
N GLN A 18 -3.15 10.72 32.22
CA GLN A 18 -3.93 10.57 33.46
C GLN A 18 -5.27 11.30 33.39
N VAL A 19 -5.38 12.37 32.57
CA VAL A 19 -6.62 13.12 32.41
C VAL A 19 -7.62 12.44 31.47
N LEU A 20 -7.17 11.42 30.73
CA LEU A 20 -7.98 10.75 29.72
C LEU A 20 -8.82 9.63 30.34
N ILE A 21 -10.08 9.56 29.94
CA ILE A 21 -11.01 8.51 30.39
C ILE A 21 -10.97 7.30 29.44
N ASN A 22 -11.30 6.12 29.95
CA ASN A 22 -11.43 4.92 29.12
C ASN A 22 -12.65 5.06 28.19
N SER A 23 -12.47 4.69 26.93
CA SER A 23 -13.60 4.47 26.03
C SER A 23 -14.19 3.06 26.23
N PRO A 24 -15.41 2.79 25.75
CA PRO A 24 -15.95 1.43 25.66
C PRO A 24 -15.12 0.43 24.85
N LEU A 25 -14.19 0.89 23.99
CA LEU A 25 -13.19 0.00 23.38
C LEU A 25 -11.95 -0.09 24.27
N GLU A 26 -11.57 -1.33 24.56
CA GLU A 26 -10.39 -1.64 25.37
C GLU A 26 -9.15 -0.98 24.78
N GLY A 27 -8.43 -0.23 25.63
CA GLY A 27 -7.19 0.42 25.26
C GLY A 27 -7.30 1.79 24.61
N ILE A 28 -8.50 2.20 24.16
CA ILE A 28 -8.71 3.51 23.55
C ILE A 28 -9.18 4.49 24.62
N LYS A 29 -8.54 5.66 24.65
CA LYS A 29 -8.86 6.74 25.58
C LYS A 29 -9.78 7.78 24.95
N MET A 30 -10.36 8.65 25.77
CA MET A 30 -11.16 9.79 25.33
C MET A 30 -10.87 11.01 26.18
N LEU A 31 -11.03 12.19 25.58
CA LEU A 31 -11.06 13.44 26.32
C LEU A 31 -12.35 13.53 27.15
N PRO A 32 -12.27 13.94 28.43
CA PRO A 32 -13.44 14.17 29.24
C PRO A 32 -14.26 15.36 28.70
N LEU A 33 -15.57 15.16 28.59
CA LEU A 33 -16.49 16.18 28.07
C LEU A 33 -16.69 17.31 29.07
N ASN A 34 -16.82 18.54 28.57
CA ASN A 34 -17.05 19.76 29.37
C ASN A 34 -16.05 19.97 30.51
N SER A 35 -14.87 19.36 30.40
CA SER A 35 -13.80 19.47 31.37
C SER A 35 -12.72 20.38 30.80
N THR A 36 -12.20 21.28 31.64
CA THR A 36 -11.05 22.11 31.28
C THR A 36 -9.79 21.41 31.74
N ILE A 37 -8.89 21.14 30.81
CA ILE A 37 -7.59 20.52 31.07
C ILE A 37 -6.53 21.61 30.99
N LEU A 38 -5.76 21.76 32.05
CA LEU A 38 -4.64 22.71 32.10
C LEU A 38 -3.38 22.01 31.63
N VAL A 39 -2.68 22.56 30.65
CA VAL A 39 -1.47 21.98 30.06
C VAL A 39 -0.34 23.00 30.10
N LYS A 40 0.88 22.55 30.39
CA LYS A 40 2.06 23.41 30.38
C LYS A 40 2.29 24.03 29.00
N ALA A 41 2.43 25.36 28.95
CA ALA A 41 2.49 26.11 27.70
C ALA A 41 3.72 25.80 26.83
N SER A 42 4.82 25.30 27.39
CA SER A 42 5.99 24.90 26.60
C SER A 42 5.81 23.56 25.88
N GLU A 43 4.78 22.77 26.24
CA GLU A 43 4.63 21.38 25.82
C GLU A 43 3.26 21.09 25.19
N TRP A 44 2.38 22.08 25.10
CA TRP A 44 0.98 21.86 24.70
C TRP A 44 0.82 21.19 23.32
N GLU A 45 1.69 21.48 22.34
CA GLU A 45 1.63 20.84 21.02
C GLU A 45 1.92 19.34 21.11
N LYS A 46 2.96 18.96 21.87
CA LYS A 46 3.31 17.56 22.12
C LYS A 46 2.21 16.85 22.90
N CYS A 47 1.62 17.51 23.90
CA CYS A 47 0.47 16.97 24.63
C CYS A 47 -0.74 16.75 23.71
N LEU A 48 -1.00 17.66 22.76
CA LEU A 48 -2.06 17.50 21.78
C LEU A 48 -1.77 16.34 20.81
N GLU A 49 -0.51 16.16 20.39
CA GLU A 49 -0.09 14.99 19.61
C GLU A 49 -0.33 13.69 20.38
N GLN A 50 0.07 13.64 21.65
CA GLN A 50 -0.15 12.48 22.52
C GLN A 50 -1.65 12.17 22.68
N ILE A 51 -2.49 13.19 22.86
CA ILE A 51 -3.95 13.04 22.90
C ILE A 51 -4.49 12.49 21.57
N ASN A 52 -4.03 13.00 20.42
CA ASN A 52 -4.46 12.50 19.11
C ASN A 52 -4.04 11.04 18.86
N VAL A 53 -2.98 10.56 19.50
CA VAL A 53 -2.51 9.17 19.43
C VAL A 53 -3.36 8.26 20.32
N LEU A 54 -3.63 8.70 21.55
CA LEU A 54 -4.32 7.90 22.56
C LEU A 54 -5.85 7.91 22.40
N CYS A 55 -6.41 8.97 21.81
CA CYS A 55 -7.85 9.13 21.69
C CYS A 55 -8.41 8.66 20.35
N SER A 56 -9.67 8.24 20.36
CA SER A 56 -10.45 7.94 19.15
C SER A 56 -10.71 9.16 18.25
N THR A 57 -10.33 10.36 18.67
CA THR A 57 -10.59 11.62 17.94
C THR A 57 -9.31 12.30 17.51
N LYS A 58 -9.14 12.51 16.20
CA LYS A 58 -8.10 13.40 15.66
C LYS A 58 -8.62 14.82 15.46
N TRP A 59 -7.87 15.84 15.89
CA TRP A 59 -8.25 17.26 15.88
C TRP A 59 -7.44 18.08 14.85
N ASN A 60 -7.99 18.33 13.65
CA ASN A 60 -7.21 18.82 12.50
C ASN A 60 -7.54 20.23 12.01
N LYS A 61 -8.83 20.60 11.88
CA LYS A 61 -9.20 21.86 11.22
C LYS A 61 -9.02 23.04 12.17
N LYS A 62 -8.10 23.95 11.84
CA LYS A 62 -7.67 25.07 12.69
C LYS A 62 -8.36 26.38 12.32
N HIS A 63 -8.90 27.07 13.32
CA HIS A 63 -9.15 28.51 13.27
C HIS A 63 -8.34 29.17 14.39
N LYS A 64 -7.48 30.13 14.05
CA LYS A 64 -6.67 30.88 15.01
C LYS A 64 -7.25 32.28 15.15
N TYR A 65 -7.49 32.72 16.38
CA TYR A 65 -7.92 34.06 16.72
C TYR A 65 -6.95 34.66 17.75
N SER A 66 -6.70 35.96 17.64
CA SER A 66 -6.00 36.76 18.63
C SER A 66 -6.89 37.95 18.99
N GLY A 67 -7.39 37.99 20.22
CA GLY A 67 -8.22 39.06 20.76
C GLY A 67 -7.59 39.71 21.99
N LYS A 68 -8.18 40.81 22.48
CA LYS A 68 -7.73 41.47 23.71
C LYS A 68 -7.77 40.50 24.89
N GLY A 69 -6.67 40.37 25.62
CA GLY A 69 -6.55 39.52 26.83
C GLY A 69 -6.03 38.09 26.59
N LEU A 70 -5.77 37.69 25.34
CA LEU A 70 -5.32 36.35 24.97
C LEU A 70 -3.95 36.39 24.30
N VAL A 71 -3.10 35.41 24.61
CA VAL A 71 -1.89 35.14 23.82
C VAL A 71 -2.31 34.49 22.49
N PHE A 72 -3.15 33.46 22.56
CA PHE A 72 -3.82 32.90 21.40
C PHE A 72 -5.08 32.12 21.76
N GLU A 73 -5.99 32.03 20.80
CA GLU A 73 -7.09 31.06 20.79
C GLU A 73 -7.01 30.22 19.51
N GLU A 74 -7.07 28.90 19.68
CA GLU A 74 -7.11 27.94 18.58
C GLU A 74 -8.29 26.99 18.75
N THR A 75 -9.20 26.98 17.78
CA THR A 75 -10.26 25.98 17.71
C THR A 75 -9.90 24.92 16.69
N LYS A 76 -9.82 23.67 17.13
CA LYS A 76 -9.63 22.49 16.29
C LYS A 76 -10.96 21.74 16.13
N LYS A 77 -11.37 21.41 14.90
CA LYS A 77 -12.51 20.48 14.68
C LYS A 77 -12.04 19.04 14.55
N CYS A 78 -12.91 18.11 14.94
CA CYS A 78 -12.72 16.69 14.69
C CYS A 78 -12.48 16.43 13.19
N HIS A 79 -11.58 15.50 12.87
CA HIS A 79 -11.27 15.12 11.50
C HIS A 79 -12.46 14.54 10.72
N HIS A 80 -13.47 14.00 11.43
CA HIS A 80 -14.74 13.57 10.85
C HIS A 80 -15.75 14.73 10.65
N ALA A 81 -15.43 15.96 11.05
CA ALA A 81 -16.36 17.10 10.93
C ALA A 81 -16.52 17.59 9.47
N GLY A 82 -17.77 17.63 8.99
CA GLY A 82 -18.19 18.14 7.68
C GLY A 82 -19.03 17.15 6.87
N GLN A 83 -19.42 17.56 5.66
CA GLN A 83 -19.94 16.70 4.60
C GLN A 83 -18.88 16.65 3.48
N TYR A 84 -18.50 15.47 3.02
CA TYR A 84 -17.63 15.31 1.86
C TYR A 84 -18.29 14.35 0.88
N ILE A 85 -18.57 14.84 -0.33
CA ILE A 85 -19.05 14.01 -1.44
C ILE A 85 -17.79 13.47 -2.12
N THR A 86 -17.52 12.18 -1.96
CA THR A 86 -16.40 11.53 -2.63
C THR A 86 -16.69 11.45 -4.14
N ASN A 87 -16.01 12.26 -4.95
CA ASN A 87 -15.92 12.03 -6.39
C ASN A 87 -14.99 10.82 -6.60
N CYS A 88 -15.59 9.65 -6.80
CA CYS A 88 -14.89 8.38 -6.80
C CYS A 88 -14.23 8.11 -8.16
N GLN A 89 -12.90 8.09 -8.20
CA GLN A 89 -12.15 7.16 -9.04
C GLN A 89 -11.38 6.23 -8.10
N LEU A 90 -11.71 4.93 -8.17
CA LEU A 90 -11.22 3.85 -7.31
C LEU A 90 -9.71 3.90 -7.06
N ARG A 91 -9.31 4.38 -5.87
CA ARG A 91 -8.04 3.98 -5.26
C ARG A 91 -8.35 2.81 -4.32
N LEU A 92 -7.73 1.66 -4.57
CA LEU A 92 -7.94 0.39 -3.85
C LEU A 92 -7.73 0.44 -2.32
N ALA A 93 -7.13 1.51 -1.78
CA ALA A 93 -6.74 1.61 -0.37
C ALA A 93 -7.03 2.99 0.26
N GLN A 94 -8.10 3.66 -0.16
CA GLN A 94 -8.54 4.87 0.53
C GLN A 94 -9.48 4.47 1.68
N LYS A 95 -9.17 4.90 2.92
CA LYS A 95 -10.09 4.73 4.06
C LYS A 95 -11.43 5.38 3.68
N ASP A 96 -12.54 4.66 3.82
CA ASP A 96 -13.88 5.26 3.67
C ASP A 96 -13.97 6.45 4.63
N THR A 97 -13.96 7.66 4.08
CA THR A 97 -14.07 8.87 4.89
C THR A 97 -15.51 8.98 5.36
N LYS A 98 -15.80 8.42 6.53
CA LYS A 98 -17.05 8.66 7.27
C LYS A 98 -17.02 10.08 7.83
N ALA A 99 -17.26 11.09 6.99
CA ALA A 99 -17.57 12.44 7.47
C ALA A 99 -19.05 12.45 7.87
N CYS A 100 -19.38 12.20 9.15
CA CYS A 100 -20.77 12.16 9.61
C CYS A 100 -21.19 13.50 10.22
N SER A 101 -21.32 14.58 9.44
CA SER A 101 -21.93 15.86 9.88
C SER A 101 -21.52 16.38 11.27
N TYR A 102 -20.31 16.03 11.75
CA TYR A 102 -19.92 16.24 13.14
C TYR A 102 -19.59 17.71 13.42
N THR A 103 -19.94 18.18 14.61
CA THR A 103 -19.67 19.56 15.08
C THR A 103 -18.69 19.62 16.26
N ALA A 104 -18.10 18.49 16.65
CA ALA A 104 -17.17 18.41 17.77
C ALA A 104 -15.97 19.35 17.55
N ALA A 105 -15.68 20.15 18.58
CA ALA A 105 -14.63 21.15 18.57
C ALA A 105 -13.84 21.12 19.89
N LEU A 106 -12.52 21.15 19.77
CA LEU A 106 -11.57 21.33 20.84
C LEU A 106 -11.09 22.78 20.80
N LYS A 107 -11.34 23.51 21.87
CA LYS A 107 -10.89 24.89 22.06
C LYS A 107 -9.61 24.88 22.88
N ILE A 108 -8.59 25.54 22.36
CA ILE A 108 -7.26 25.67 22.96
C ILE A 108 -7.02 27.16 23.22
N ILE A 109 -6.79 27.55 24.48
CA ILE A 109 -6.70 28.97 24.85
C ILE A 109 -5.50 29.18 25.75
N GLN A 110 -4.71 30.22 25.44
CA GLN A 110 -3.68 30.76 26.32
C GLN A 110 -4.01 32.21 26.65
N HIS A 111 -4.13 32.52 27.95
CA HIS A 111 -4.47 33.87 28.42
C HIS A 111 -3.22 34.67 28.77
N LEU A 112 -3.26 36.00 28.60
CA LEU A 112 -2.14 36.88 28.94
C LEU A 112 -1.84 36.93 30.45
N ASN A 113 -2.87 36.73 31.28
CA ASN A 113 -2.74 36.71 32.73
C ASN A 113 -2.12 35.41 33.27
N ASN A 114 -2.01 34.36 32.44
CA ASN A 114 -1.35 33.11 32.79
C ASN A 114 -0.62 32.52 31.57
N PRO A 115 0.51 33.11 31.16
CA PRO A 115 1.21 32.72 29.94
C PRO A 115 1.87 31.33 30.05
N ASN A 116 2.00 30.77 31.25
CA ASN A 116 2.65 29.47 31.43
C ASN A 116 1.70 28.28 31.24
N VAL A 117 0.39 28.53 31.06
CA VAL A 117 -0.64 27.49 30.96
C VAL A 117 -1.49 27.67 29.70
N VAL A 118 -1.73 26.57 29.00
CA VAL A 118 -2.66 26.44 27.88
C VAL A 118 -3.83 25.58 28.35
N THR A 119 -5.05 26.02 28.05
CA THR A 119 -6.27 25.29 28.42
C THR A 119 -6.83 24.53 27.22
N PHE A 120 -7.15 23.25 27.40
CA PHE A 120 -7.91 22.45 26.44
C PHE A 120 -9.33 22.27 26.96
N CYS A 121 -10.32 22.62 26.14
CA CYS A 121 -11.73 22.47 26.48
C CYS A 121 -12.50 21.93 25.28
N GLN A 122 -13.14 20.77 25.45
CA GLN A 122 -14.02 20.22 24.44
C GLN A 122 -15.41 20.86 24.58
N THR A 123 -15.77 21.73 23.63
CA THR A 123 -16.95 22.61 23.74
C THR A 123 -18.22 22.04 23.10
N ARG A 124 -18.10 20.98 22.30
CA ARG A 124 -19.23 20.29 21.66
C ARG A 124 -18.96 18.78 21.60
N ALA A 125 -19.91 17.98 22.08
CA ALA A 125 -19.88 16.54 21.92
C ALA A 125 -21.28 15.99 21.64
N TYR A 126 -21.35 15.01 20.75
CA TYR A 126 -22.50 14.13 20.64
C TYR A 126 -22.12 12.79 21.30
N VAL A 127 -23.12 12.13 21.89
CA VAL A 127 -23.00 10.94 22.76
C VAL A 127 -22.42 9.70 22.04
N ASN A 128 -22.14 9.76 20.73
CA ASN A 128 -21.74 8.62 19.91
C ASN A 128 -20.31 8.71 19.34
N HIS A 129 -19.43 9.56 19.87
CA HIS A 129 -17.99 9.54 19.52
C HIS A 129 -17.22 8.45 20.29
N VAL A 130 -17.82 7.28 20.46
CA VAL A 130 -17.07 6.09 20.84
C VAL A 130 -17.02 5.28 19.57
N SER A 131 -15.81 5.01 19.06
CA SER A 131 -15.69 3.99 18.03
C SER A 131 -16.31 2.72 18.59
N ARG A 132 -17.46 2.29 18.06
CA ARG A 132 -18.13 1.07 18.53
C ARG A 132 -17.59 -0.16 17.82
N ASP A 133 -16.75 0.05 16.82
CA ASP A 133 -16.23 -0.97 15.91
C ASP A 133 -14.71 -0.81 15.71
N TRP A 134 -14.01 -1.94 15.66
CA TRP A 134 -12.59 -2.02 15.35
C TRP A 134 -12.25 -1.48 13.97
N ASP A 135 -13.21 -1.44 13.04
CA ASP A 135 -13.01 -0.80 11.74
C ASP A 135 -12.85 0.72 11.83
N GLU A 136 -13.45 1.38 12.82
CA GLU A 136 -13.23 2.80 13.09
C GLU A 136 -11.90 3.05 13.79
N VAL A 137 -11.44 2.09 14.61
CA VAL A 137 -10.08 2.14 15.15
C VAL A 137 -9.08 2.24 14.02
N ARG A 138 -9.31 1.60 12.86
CA ARG A 138 -8.40 1.73 11.69
C ARG A 138 -8.25 3.16 11.19
N THR A 139 -9.13 4.12 11.48
CA THR A 139 -9.01 5.50 10.97
C THR A 139 -8.06 6.39 11.78
N LEU A 140 -7.79 6.03 13.04
CA LEU A 140 -6.89 6.79 13.92
C LEU A 140 -5.45 6.88 13.35
N PRO A 141 -4.65 7.86 13.77
CA PRO A 141 -3.22 7.88 13.47
C PRO A 141 -2.48 6.74 14.20
N LEU A 142 -1.35 6.31 13.65
CA LEU A 142 -0.41 5.46 14.36
C LEU A 142 0.33 6.28 15.44
N PRO A 143 0.69 5.65 16.58
CA PRO A 143 1.60 6.25 17.56
C PRO A 143 2.91 6.70 16.92
N SER A 144 3.49 7.79 17.45
CA SER A 144 4.72 8.38 16.90
C SER A 144 5.90 7.41 17.00
N GLU A 145 5.94 6.62 18.08
CA GLU A 145 6.91 5.59 18.38
C GLU A 145 6.79 4.44 17.38
N ALA A 146 5.57 4.01 17.07
CA ALA A 146 5.31 2.97 16.07
C ALA A 146 5.73 3.45 14.68
N ILE A 147 5.45 4.70 14.32
CA ILE A 147 5.93 5.31 13.07
C ILE A 147 7.45 5.27 13.03
N LYS A 148 8.14 5.74 14.07
CA LYS A 148 9.59 5.77 14.12
C LYS A 148 10.21 4.38 13.92
N ILE A 149 9.68 3.36 14.58
CA ILE A 149 10.17 1.97 14.44
C ILE A 149 9.93 1.43 13.02
N ILE A 150 8.74 1.68 12.46
CA ILE A 150 8.45 1.32 11.06
C ILE A 150 9.47 1.98 10.14
N GLU A 151 9.70 3.28 10.27
CA GLU A 151 10.60 4.03 9.41
C GLU A 151 12.06 3.59 9.56
N ASP A 152 12.52 3.33 10.79
CA ASP A 152 13.89 2.87 11.04
C ASP A 152 14.14 1.45 10.49
N GLN A 153 13.17 0.54 10.60
CA GLN A 153 13.27 -0.80 9.99
C GLN A 153 13.21 -0.77 8.47
N LEU A 154 12.41 0.12 7.88
CA LEU A 154 12.38 0.30 6.43
C LEU A 154 13.72 0.85 5.92
N LYS A 155 14.36 1.78 6.64
CA LYS A 155 15.72 2.27 6.33
C LYS A 155 16.78 1.17 6.42
N SER A 156 16.58 0.18 7.29
CA SER A 156 17.48 -0.97 7.40
C SER A 156 17.28 -2.03 6.30
N GLY A 157 16.39 -1.78 5.32
CA GLY A 157 16.12 -2.69 4.20
C GLY A 157 15.09 -3.78 4.50
N SER A 158 14.33 -3.68 5.59
CA SER A 158 13.29 -4.67 5.91
C SER A 158 12.08 -4.57 4.97
N SER A 159 11.52 -5.72 4.55
CA SER A 159 10.29 -5.74 3.76
C SER A 159 9.07 -5.25 4.57
N CYS A 160 8.01 -4.75 3.92
CA CYS A 160 6.76 -4.37 4.61
C CYS A 160 6.20 -5.49 5.51
N ILE A 161 6.29 -6.75 5.07
CA ILE A 161 5.80 -7.91 5.83
C ILE A 161 6.69 -8.14 7.05
N SER A 162 8.02 -8.14 6.86
CA SER A 162 8.99 -8.31 7.96
C SER A 162 8.87 -7.19 8.99
N THR A 163 8.76 -5.94 8.53
CA THR A 163 8.55 -4.76 9.35
C THR A 163 7.25 -4.89 10.14
N ARG A 164 6.14 -5.31 9.49
CA ARG A 164 4.87 -5.55 10.19
C ARG A 164 5.02 -6.56 11.31
N ILE A 165 5.59 -7.73 11.03
CA ILE A 165 5.75 -8.79 12.03
C ILE A 165 6.62 -8.30 13.19
N SER A 166 7.73 -7.64 12.88
CA SER A 166 8.66 -7.12 13.90
C SER A 166 8.03 -6.02 14.76
N VAL A 167 7.32 -5.08 14.13
CA VAL A 167 6.61 -4.00 14.84
C VAL A 167 5.48 -4.56 15.70
N LEU A 168 4.71 -5.54 15.20
CA LEU A 168 3.66 -6.18 16.00
C LEU A 168 4.24 -6.85 17.24
N ARG A 169 5.35 -7.60 17.10
CA ARG A 169 6.05 -8.22 18.25
C ARG A 169 6.54 -7.20 19.27
N GLN A 170 7.05 -6.05 18.80
CA GLN A 170 7.50 -4.99 19.70
C GLN A 170 6.33 -4.29 20.40
N ILE A 171 5.25 -4.00 19.68
CA ILE A 171 4.05 -3.37 20.26
C ILE A 171 3.34 -4.29 21.24
N ASP A 172 3.40 -5.61 21.05
CA ASP A 172 2.88 -6.57 22.04
C ASP A 172 3.57 -6.41 23.41
N SER A 173 4.82 -5.92 23.45
CA SER A 173 5.53 -5.60 24.70
C SER A 173 5.15 -4.26 25.33
N TRP A 174 4.40 -3.40 24.62
CA TRP A 174 4.04 -2.04 25.08
C TRP A 174 2.78 -2.00 25.95
N GLY A 175 2.19 -3.16 26.24
CA GLY A 175 1.04 -3.30 27.10
C GLY A 175 -0.30 -3.21 26.36
N VAL A 176 -1.38 -3.41 27.12
CA VAL A 176 -2.74 -3.45 26.60
C VAL A 176 -3.19 -2.05 26.19
N GLY A 177 -3.63 -1.92 24.94
CA GLY A 177 -4.30 -0.73 24.42
C GLY A 177 -3.54 0.15 23.44
N VAL A 178 -2.32 -0.24 23.05
CA VAL A 178 -1.65 0.41 21.93
C VAL A 178 -2.25 -0.07 20.60
N ARG A 179 -2.66 0.88 19.76
CA ARG A 179 -3.17 0.60 18.41
C ARG A 179 -2.07 -0.02 17.54
N LYS A 180 -2.31 -1.25 17.09
CA LYS A 180 -1.39 -2.00 16.21
C LYS A 180 -1.48 -1.54 14.75
N PRO A 181 -0.35 -1.40 14.02
CA PRO A 181 -0.36 -1.11 12.60
C PRO A 181 -0.81 -2.30 11.77
N ASN A 182 -1.56 -2.03 10.70
CA ASN A 182 -1.86 -3.02 9.68
C ASN A 182 -0.88 -2.94 8.50
N TYR A 183 -1.03 -3.86 7.54
CA TYR A 183 -0.17 -3.94 6.37
C TYR A 183 -0.26 -2.67 5.50
N GLU A 184 -1.46 -2.20 5.19
CA GLU A 184 -1.70 -1.01 4.38
C GLU A 184 -1.05 0.24 4.99
N GLU A 185 -1.05 0.39 6.32
CA GLU A 185 -0.44 1.54 6.98
C GLU A 185 1.09 1.54 6.87
N ILE A 186 1.71 0.37 7.00
CA ILE A 186 3.14 0.17 6.79
C ILE A 186 3.50 0.38 5.32
N TYR A 187 2.69 -0.18 4.41
CA TYR A 187 2.85 0.00 2.97
C TYR A 187 2.74 1.47 2.56
N ASN A 188 1.76 2.20 3.09
CA ASN A 188 1.60 3.63 2.87
C ASN A 188 2.77 4.43 3.45
N ARG A 189 3.33 4.01 4.60
CA ARG A 189 4.55 4.60 5.15
C ARG A 189 5.75 4.36 4.26
N MET A 190 5.97 3.13 3.81
CA MET A 190 6.99 2.80 2.81
C MET A 190 6.83 3.67 1.56
N ARG A 191 5.62 3.82 1.02
CA ARG A 191 5.37 4.70 -0.14
C ARG A 191 5.75 6.16 0.10
N LYS A 192 5.49 6.69 1.30
CA LYS A 192 5.93 8.06 1.67
C LYS A 192 7.44 8.17 1.79
N MET A 193 8.09 7.09 2.23
CA MET A 193 9.55 7.02 2.34
C MET A 193 10.24 6.66 1.03
N THR A 194 9.52 6.25 -0.02
CA THR A 194 10.11 5.74 -1.26
C THR A 194 11.15 6.70 -1.83
N THR A 195 10.85 8.00 -1.89
CA THR A 195 11.83 9.00 -2.34
C THR A 195 13.06 9.02 -1.44
N LEU A 196 12.90 9.04 -0.12
CA LEU A 196 14.03 9.06 0.82
C LEU A 196 14.89 7.79 0.78
N LEU A 197 14.27 6.64 0.52
CA LEU A 197 14.94 5.33 0.54
C LEU A 197 15.59 4.98 -0.80
N TYR A 198 15.00 5.41 -1.92
CA TYR A 198 15.34 4.89 -3.24
C TYR A 198 15.79 5.97 -4.24
N MET A 199 15.66 7.27 -3.94
CA MET A 199 16.28 8.35 -4.75
C MET A 199 17.65 8.71 -4.19
N PHE A 200 18.71 8.32 -4.91
CA PHE A 200 20.10 8.59 -4.54
C PHE A 200 20.65 9.89 -5.14
N ALA A 201 19.92 10.49 -6.08
CA ALA A 201 20.24 11.77 -6.70
C ALA A 201 18.97 12.62 -6.83
N SER A 202 19.14 13.92 -7.05
CA SER A 202 18.02 14.84 -7.31
C SER A 202 17.30 14.54 -8.63
N ASP A 203 17.99 13.88 -9.57
CA ASP A 203 17.45 13.44 -10.85
C ASP A 203 17.11 11.94 -10.82
N GLU A 204 15.95 11.59 -11.39
CA GLU A 204 15.47 10.20 -11.42
C GLU A 204 16.33 9.30 -12.31
N ASN A 205 16.85 9.81 -13.44
CA ASN A 205 17.70 9.02 -14.31
C ASN A 205 19.04 8.73 -13.63
N ALA A 206 19.64 9.73 -12.98
CA ALA A 206 20.84 9.55 -12.18
C ALA A 206 20.61 8.54 -11.04
N SER A 207 19.45 8.57 -10.38
CA SER A 207 19.11 7.57 -9.35
C SER A 207 18.97 6.16 -9.92
N ILE A 208 18.34 6.00 -11.09
CA ILE A 208 18.27 4.71 -11.81
C ILE A 208 19.67 4.22 -12.17
N SER A 209 20.54 5.09 -12.68
CA SER A 209 21.92 4.71 -13.00
C SER A 209 22.72 4.31 -11.76
N ILE A 210 22.48 4.92 -10.59
CA ILE A 210 23.09 4.48 -9.32
C ILE A 210 22.55 3.10 -8.90
N TRP A 211 21.25 2.86 -9.06
CA TRP A 211 20.65 1.54 -8.79
C TRP A 211 21.30 0.45 -9.64
N LEU A 212 21.36 0.67 -10.95
CA LEU A 212 21.91 -0.28 -11.90
C LEU A 212 23.43 -0.43 -11.69
N ASN A 213 24.20 0.64 -11.81
CA ASN A 213 25.66 0.53 -11.92
C ASN A 213 26.39 0.40 -10.59
N VAL A 214 25.73 0.70 -9.47
CA VAL A 214 26.34 0.61 -8.13
C VAL A 214 25.61 -0.41 -7.27
N LYS A 215 24.33 -0.16 -6.93
CA LYS A 215 23.65 -0.95 -5.89
C LYS A 215 23.40 -2.40 -6.28
N LEU A 216 22.87 -2.64 -7.47
CA LEU A 216 22.59 -3.99 -7.96
C LEU A 216 23.90 -4.70 -8.40
N ALA A 217 24.85 -3.94 -8.96
CA ALA A 217 26.16 -4.46 -9.33
C ALA A 217 26.95 -4.96 -8.10
N GLU A 218 26.97 -4.21 -6.99
CA GLU A 218 27.54 -4.61 -5.69
C GLU A 218 26.92 -5.91 -5.14
N GLN A 219 25.68 -6.22 -5.53
CA GLN A 219 24.96 -7.43 -5.15
C GLN A 219 25.13 -8.58 -6.16
N ASN A 220 26.03 -8.44 -7.14
CA ASN A 220 26.33 -9.41 -8.19
C ASN A 220 25.14 -9.73 -9.13
N TYR A 221 24.16 -8.81 -9.26
CA TYR A 221 23.10 -8.99 -10.25
C TYR A 221 23.61 -8.72 -11.67
N CYS A 222 23.01 -9.41 -12.66
CA CYS A 222 23.25 -9.17 -14.08
C CYS A 222 22.40 -7.99 -14.56
N ILE A 223 23.03 -7.00 -15.18
CA ILE A 223 22.39 -5.72 -15.51
C ILE A 223 22.67 -5.37 -16.96
N PHE A 224 21.60 -5.13 -17.71
CA PHE A 224 21.67 -4.76 -19.11
C PHE A 224 21.07 -3.38 -19.34
N GLU A 225 21.91 -2.44 -19.74
CA GLU A 225 21.50 -1.18 -20.32
C GLU A 225 21.98 -1.17 -21.77
N ILE A 226 21.09 -0.88 -22.72
CA ILE A 226 21.36 -1.00 -24.17
C ILE A 226 22.64 -0.24 -24.60
N ASN A 227 23.04 0.78 -23.84
CA ASN A 227 24.22 1.60 -24.08
C ASN A 227 25.43 1.31 -23.17
N LEU A 228 25.31 0.45 -22.16
CA LEU A 228 26.37 0.19 -21.18
C LEU A 228 26.51 -1.31 -20.94
N SER A 229 27.62 -1.86 -21.45
CA SER A 229 28.08 -3.22 -21.18
C SER A 229 28.55 -3.33 -19.73
N VAL A 230 27.63 -3.52 -18.78
CA VAL A 230 27.99 -3.72 -17.37
C VAL A 230 27.83 -5.19 -17.01
N TYR A 231 28.84 -5.70 -16.32
CA TYR A 231 29.21 -7.11 -16.23
C TYR A 231 28.95 -7.67 -14.84
N ASN A 232 28.44 -8.90 -14.77
CA ASN A 232 28.68 -9.86 -13.67
C ASN A 232 28.55 -11.29 -14.21
N ASP A 233 29.37 -12.20 -13.70
CA ASP A 233 29.49 -13.59 -14.18
C ASP A 233 28.30 -14.43 -13.68
N VAL A 234 27.36 -14.75 -14.57
CA VAL A 234 26.07 -15.33 -14.17
C VAL A 234 26.12 -16.85 -14.13
N LEU A 235 26.93 -17.39 -13.22
CA LEU A 235 27.05 -18.83 -12.96
C LEU A 235 25.69 -19.50 -12.68
N ILE A 236 24.76 -18.79 -12.04
CA ILE A 236 23.40 -19.29 -11.82
C ILE A 236 22.67 -19.49 -13.14
N MET A 237 22.84 -18.60 -14.14
CA MET A 237 22.13 -18.72 -15.43
C MET A 237 22.55 -19.95 -16.23
N ARG A 238 23.80 -20.40 -16.10
CA ARG A 238 24.30 -21.61 -16.77
C ARG A 238 23.46 -22.85 -16.53
N ILE A 239 22.92 -22.98 -15.33
CA ILE A 239 22.17 -24.17 -14.89
C ILE A 239 20.66 -23.97 -14.99
N LEU A 240 20.18 -22.81 -15.46
CA LEU A 240 18.75 -22.54 -15.57
C LEU A 240 18.16 -23.24 -16.78
N GLN A 241 17.12 -24.04 -16.52
CA GLN A 241 16.27 -24.62 -17.56
C GLN A 241 15.00 -23.78 -17.77
N SER A 242 14.66 -22.91 -16.81
CA SER A 242 13.51 -22.02 -16.91
C SER A 242 13.68 -20.71 -16.14
N PHE A 243 13.03 -19.66 -16.64
CA PHE A 243 12.81 -18.40 -15.91
C PHE A 243 11.52 -17.71 -16.37
N CYS A 244 11.02 -16.81 -15.53
CA CYS A 244 9.92 -15.90 -15.82
C CYS A 244 10.46 -14.54 -16.24
N LEU A 245 9.86 -13.92 -17.25
CA LEU A 245 10.13 -12.56 -17.66
C LEU A 245 8.93 -11.68 -17.27
N ASP A 246 9.21 -10.62 -16.52
CA ASP A 246 8.19 -9.67 -16.05
C ASP A 246 8.57 -8.23 -16.44
N ALA A 247 7.59 -7.47 -16.92
CA ALA A 247 7.75 -6.09 -17.35
C ALA A 247 7.10 -5.12 -16.34
N THR A 248 7.92 -4.38 -15.60
CA THR A 248 7.47 -3.34 -14.70
C THR A 248 7.46 -1.98 -15.40
N HIS A 249 6.26 -1.43 -15.57
CA HIS A 249 6.05 -0.08 -16.12
C HIS A 249 6.08 1.00 -15.04
N SER A 250 6.23 2.27 -15.47
CA SER A 250 6.16 3.45 -14.59
C SER A 250 7.24 3.52 -13.51
N ILE A 251 8.44 3.04 -13.84
CA ILE A 251 9.62 3.11 -12.93
C ILE A 251 10.20 4.52 -12.80
N SER A 252 9.81 5.44 -13.66
CA SER A 252 10.16 6.87 -13.61
C SER A 252 8.92 7.73 -13.90
N SER A 253 8.95 8.99 -13.46
CA SER A 253 7.93 9.99 -13.79
C SER A 253 7.75 10.16 -15.31
N LYS A 254 8.83 9.94 -16.06
CA LYS A 254 8.81 9.83 -17.53
C LYS A 254 8.26 8.44 -17.88
N SER A 255 7.02 8.38 -18.34
CA SER A 255 6.21 7.16 -18.51
C SER A 255 6.72 6.15 -19.56
N ASN A 256 7.82 6.43 -20.24
CA ASN A 256 8.30 5.60 -21.34
C ASN A 256 9.32 4.51 -20.92
N LYS A 257 9.87 4.57 -19.70
CA LYS A 257 10.82 3.56 -19.21
C LYS A 257 10.11 2.32 -18.67
N VAL A 258 10.67 1.16 -19.01
CA VAL A 258 10.23 -0.17 -18.58
C VAL A 258 11.43 -0.91 -17.99
N LEU A 259 11.21 -1.54 -16.84
CA LEU A 259 12.16 -2.46 -16.21
C LEU A 259 11.71 -3.89 -16.51
N TYR A 260 12.53 -4.64 -17.21
CA TYR A 260 12.38 -6.07 -17.35
C TYR A 260 13.16 -6.78 -16.26
N THR A 261 12.54 -7.76 -15.62
CA THR A 261 13.17 -8.63 -14.63
C THR A 261 13.06 -10.08 -15.08
N SER A 262 14.20 -10.78 -15.10
CA SER A 262 14.24 -12.23 -15.24
C SER A 262 14.28 -12.85 -13.84
N VAL A 263 13.34 -13.74 -13.54
CA VAL A 263 13.18 -14.40 -12.23
C VAL A 263 13.19 -15.90 -12.40
N THR A 264 14.02 -16.61 -11.64
CA THR A 264 14.03 -18.08 -11.63
C THR A 264 13.67 -18.63 -10.25
N ARG A 265 13.44 -19.94 -10.15
CA ARG A 265 13.18 -20.60 -8.88
C ARG A 265 14.50 -20.91 -8.18
N HIS A 266 14.70 -20.37 -6.99
CA HIS A 266 15.87 -20.65 -6.17
C HIS A 266 15.90 -22.14 -5.76
N PRO A 267 16.97 -22.90 -6.01
CA PRO A 267 17.00 -24.35 -5.82
C PRO A 267 16.71 -24.80 -4.38
N GLN A 268 17.20 -24.05 -3.39
CA GLN A 268 17.08 -24.45 -1.98
C GLN A 268 15.76 -24.01 -1.33
N THR A 269 15.24 -22.84 -1.71
CA THR A 269 14.09 -22.22 -1.02
C THR A 269 12.80 -22.37 -1.81
N GLY A 270 12.91 -22.73 -3.09
CA GLY A 270 11.79 -22.81 -4.02
C GLY A 270 11.14 -21.45 -4.35
N LYS A 271 11.68 -20.33 -3.85
CA LYS A 271 11.16 -18.98 -4.06
C LYS A 271 11.68 -18.38 -5.37
N GLY A 272 10.94 -17.42 -5.93
CA GLY A 272 11.44 -16.59 -7.02
C GLY A 272 12.68 -15.81 -6.61
N PHE A 273 13.71 -15.85 -7.45
CA PHE A 273 14.98 -15.15 -7.30
C PHE A 273 15.29 -14.41 -8.60
N PRO A 274 15.41 -13.07 -8.57
CA PRO A 274 15.76 -12.30 -9.76
C PRO A 274 17.21 -12.62 -10.17
N VAL A 275 17.44 -12.85 -11.46
CA VAL A 275 18.77 -13.20 -11.99
C VAL A 275 19.33 -12.12 -12.91
N ALA A 276 18.47 -11.37 -13.59
CA ALA A 276 18.89 -10.32 -14.49
C ALA A 276 17.85 -9.20 -14.58
N TYR A 277 18.33 -7.99 -14.82
CA TYR A 277 17.54 -6.79 -15.02
C TYR A 277 17.88 -6.11 -16.34
N MET A 278 16.89 -5.55 -17.02
CA MET A 278 17.08 -4.66 -18.15
C MET A 278 16.20 -3.42 -18.01
N VAL A 279 16.75 -2.23 -18.24
CA VAL A 279 15.97 -1.00 -18.36
C VAL A 279 15.99 -0.51 -19.80
N THR A 280 14.82 -0.25 -20.36
CA THR A 280 14.66 0.26 -21.73
C THR A 280 13.58 1.33 -21.79
N ASN A 281 13.76 2.32 -22.66
CA ASN A 281 12.70 3.26 -23.06
C ASN A 281 12.10 2.89 -24.43
N ASN A 282 12.62 1.85 -25.06
CA ASN A 282 12.16 1.31 -26.32
C ASN A 282 11.21 0.14 -26.03
N GLN A 283 9.94 0.31 -26.41
CA GLN A 283 8.88 -0.67 -26.21
C GLN A 283 8.75 -1.67 -27.36
N THR A 284 9.68 -1.69 -28.32
CA THR A 284 9.73 -2.69 -29.39
C THR A 284 10.23 -4.05 -28.87
N ALA A 285 10.13 -5.10 -29.70
CA ALA A 285 10.69 -6.42 -29.39
C ALA A 285 12.23 -6.44 -29.42
N ILE A 286 12.86 -5.43 -30.03
CA ILE A 286 14.31 -5.39 -30.30
C ILE A 286 15.14 -5.43 -29.01
N PRO A 287 14.90 -4.59 -27.99
CA PRO A 287 15.64 -4.65 -26.73
C PRO A 287 15.58 -6.02 -26.06
N ILE A 288 14.40 -6.64 -26.03
CA ILE A 288 14.18 -7.93 -25.38
C ILE A 288 15.02 -8.99 -26.10
N LYS A 289 14.97 -9.01 -27.44
CA LYS A 289 15.77 -9.94 -28.25
C LYS A 289 17.27 -9.76 -27.97
N LEU A 290 17.78 -8.53 -28.09
CA LEU A 290 19.21 -8.25 -27.89
C LEU A 290 19.68 -8.65 -26.49
N TRP A 291 18.84 -8.41 -25.48
CA TRP A 291 19.14 -8.81 -24.12
C TRP A 291 19.14 -10.33 -23.94
N LEU A 292 18.14 -11.04 -24.48
CA LEU A 292 18.11 -12.51 -24.43
C LEU A 292 19.30 -13.13 -25.17
N ASP A 293 19.66 -12.62 -26.34
CA ASP A 293 20.85 -13.02 -27.09
C ASP A 293 22.11 -12.82 -26.27
N HIS A 294 22.23 -11.65 -25.63
CA HIS A 294 23.36 -11.32 -24.76
C HIS A 294 23.47 -12.31 -23.59
N LEU A 295 22.38 -12.54 -22.86
CA LEU A 295 22.34 -13.49 -21.76
C LEU A 295 22.76 -14.89 -22.23
N ARG A 296 22.27 -15.32 -23.41
CA ARG A 296 22.53 -16.64 -23.99
C ARG A 296 24.00 -16.82 -24.31
N ILE A 297 24.58 -15.85 -25.03
CA ILE A 297 25.99 -15.90 -25.43
C ILE A 297 26.89 -15.91 -24.20
N LYS A 298 26.58 -15.08 -23.19
CA LYS A 298 27.45 -14.89 -22.02
C LYS A 298 27.39 -16.04 -21.04
N SER A 299 26.19 -16.53 -20.72
CA SER A 299 26.07 -17.63 -19.77
C SER A 299 26.06 -19.01 -20.45
N SER A 300 26.00 -19.08 -21.78
CA SER A 300 25.91 -20.35 -22.52
C SER A 300 24.74 -21.23 -22.06
N PHE A 301 23.68 -20.62 -21.52
CA PHE A 301 22.53 -21.36 -21.01
C PHE A 301 21.67 -21.90 -22.15
N VAL A 302 21.00 -23.02 -21.87
CA VAL A 302 20.05 -23.65 -22.78
C VAL A 302 18.68 -23.66 -22.10
N LEU A 303 17.87 -22.64 -22.43
CA LEU A 303 16.53 -22.51 -21.87
C LEU A 303 15.57 -23.50 -22.50
N MET A 304 14.82 -24.21 -21.66
CA MET A 304 13.74 -25.09 -22.12
C MET A 304 12.39 -24.40 -22.04
N ASN A 305 12.16 -23.63 -20.97
CA ASN A 305 10.86 -23.01 -20.71
C ASN A 305 11.02 -21.55 -20.31
N ILE A 306 10.16 -20.69 -20.83
CA ILE A 306 10.07 -19.30 -20.42
C ILE A 306 8.63 -18.93 -20.16
N THR A 307 8.38 -18.32 -19.01
CA THR A 307 7.05 -17.84 -18.64
C THR A 307 7.04 -16.33 -18.81
N ILE A 308 6.06 -15.81 -19.53
CA ILE A 308 5.95 -14.37 -19.82
C ILE A 308 4.55 -13.85 -19.56
N ASP A 309 4.42 -12.53 -19.60
CA ASP A 309 3.12 -11.89 -19.61
C ASP A 309 2.41 -12.15 -20.94
N CYS A 310 1.13 -11.79 -21.05
CA CYS A 310 0.35 -11.94 -22.29
C CYS A 310 0.76 -10.89 -23.36
N SER A 311 2.08 -10.75 -23.61
CA SER A 311 2.72 -9.76 -24.47
C SER A 311 3.18 -10.41 -25.77
N ILE A 312 2.56 -10.01 -26.88
CA ILE A 312 2.96 -10.46 -28.22
C ILE A 312 4.40 -10.06 -28.57
N MET A 313 4.88 -8.96 -28.00
CA MET A 313 6.22 -8.44 -28.26
C MET A 313 7.28 -9.32 -27.63
N GLU A 314 7.03 -9.79 -26.40
CA GLU A 314 7.88 -10.76 -25.71
C GLU A 314 7.87 -12.10 -26.46
N VAL A 315 6.69 -12.59 -26.87
CA VAL A 315 6.58 -13.83 -27.67
C VAL A 315 7.46 -13.76 -28.91
N ASN A 316 7.39 -12.67 -29.67
CA ASN A 316 8.17 -12.52 -30.91
C ASN A 316 9.67 -12.42 -30.63
N ALA A 317 10.08 -11.62 -29.64
CA ALA A 317 11.48 -11.49 -29.25
C ALA A 317 12.09 -12.83 -28.82
N ILE A 318 11.34 -13.62 -28.05
CA ILE A 318 11.77 -14.92 -27.56
C ILE A 318 11.86 -15.93 -28.69
N LYS A 319 10.87 -15.98 -29.59
CA LYS A 319 10.93 -16.89 -30.76
C LYS A 319 12.16 -16.64 -31.62
N GLU A 320 12.59 -15.38 -31.75
CA GLU A 320 13.81 -15.04 -32.47
C GLU A 320 15.09 -15.36 -31.69
N ALA A 321 15.17 -14.98 -30.41
CA ALA A 321 16.40 -15.14 -29.62
C ALA A 321 16.60 -16.58 -29.12
N LEU A 322 15.52 -17.30 -28.81
CA LEU A 322 15.50 -18.60 -28.15
C LEU A 322 14.49 -19.55 -28.84
N PRO A 323 14.72 -19.95 -30.10
CA PRO A 323 13.75 -20.71 -30.90
C PRO A 323 13.42 -22.11 -30.34
N HIS A 324 14.27 -22.66 -29.47
CA HIS A 324 14.08 -23.97 -28.84
C HIS A 324 13.31 -23.90 -27.51
N ALA A 325 13.12 -22.69 -26.95
CA ALA A 325 12.40 -22.53 -25.70
C ALA A 325 10.89 -22.59 -25.92
N THR A 326 10.19 -23.26 -25.02
CA THR A 326 8.73 -23.28 -24.99
C THR A 326 8.23 -22.08 -24.21
N ASN A 327 7.34 -21.30 -24.83
CA ASN A 327 6.74 -20.11 -24.22
C ASN A 327 5.46 -20.49 -23.49
N HIS A 328 5.39 -20.11 -22.23
CA HIS A 328 4.22 -20.25 -21.38
C HIS A 328 3.72 -18.87 -20.99
N TYR A 329 2.41 -18.69 -20.90
CA TYR A 329 1.86 -17.49 -20.27
C TYR A 329 1.82 -17.65 -18.76
N CYS A 330 2.05 -16.56 -18.04
CA CYS A 330 1.98 -16.56 -16.58
C CYS A 330 0.52 -16.71 -16.13
N ASP A 331 0.20 -17.78 -15.40
CA ASP A 331 -1.15 -18.03 -14.85
C ASP A 331 -1.68 -16.85 -14.03
N PHE A 332 -0.79 -16.17 -13.28
CA PHE A 332 -1.15 -14.99 -12.51
C PHE A 332 -1.66 -13.86 -13.42
N HIS A 333 -0.94 -13.56 -14.50
CA HIS A 333 -1.31 -12.50 -15.43
C HIS A 333 -2.52 -12.88 -16.30
N VAL A 334 -2.63 -14.15 -16.71
CA VAL A 334 -3.82 -14.68 -17.39
C VAL A 334 -5.06 -14.54 -16.50
N LEU A 335 -4.97 -15.02 -15.26
CA LEU A 335 -6.06 -14.92 -14.30
C LEU A 335 -6.44 -13.47 -14.04
N TYR A 336 -5.44 -12.61 -13.80
CA TYR A 336 -5.68 -11.19 -13.54
C TYR A 336 -6.38 -10.52 -14.73
N ALA A 337 -5.94 -10.80 -15.95
CA ALA A 337 -6.56 -10.30 -17.17
C ALA A 337 -8.02 -10.76 -17.30
N TRP A 338 -8.29 -12.05 -17.08
CA TRP A 338 -9.65 -12.57 -17.10
C TRP A 338 -10.53 -11.93 -16.03
N GLN A 339 -10.05 -11.84 -14.78
CA GLN A 339 -10.82 -11.27 -13.67
C GLN A 339 -11.10 -9.77 -13.85
N HIS A 340 -10.12 -9.00 -14.36
CA HIS A 340 -10.27 -7.58 -14.64
C HIS A 340 -11.31 -7.33 -15.76
N ASN A 341 -11.27 -8.14 -16.81
CA ASN A 341 -12.22 -8.05 -17.91
C ASN A 341 -13.60 -8.54 -17.51
N LEU A 342 -13.68 -9.51 -16.61
CA LEU A 342 -14.93 -9.96 -15.99
C LEU A 342 -15.60 -8.83 -15.21
N ASP A 343 -14.83 -8.12 -14.39
CA ASP A 343 -15.35 -7.02 -13.58
C ASP A 343 -15.93 -5.88 -14.43
N SER A 344 -15.28 -5.56 -15.55
CA SER A 344 -15.69 -4.47 -16.43
C SER A 344 -16.82 -4.85 -17.41
N LYS A 345 -16.85 -6.10 -17.89
CA LYS A 345 -17.75 -6.53 -18.97
C LYS A 345 -19.01 -7.25 -18.49
N ILE A 346 -18.98 -7.95 -17.36
CA ILE A 346 -20.17 -8.63 -16.84
C ILE A 346 -21.12 -7.62 -16.20
N LYS A 347 -22.36 -7.63 -16.70
CA LYS A 347 -23.46 -6.80 -16.24
C LYS A 347 -24.70 -7.67 -16.07
N LEU A 348 -25.35 -7.55 -14.93
CA LEU A 348 -26.68 -8.14 -14.71
C LEU A 348 -27.75 -7.08 -14.98
N ASN A 349 -28.94 -7.55 -15.34
CA ASN A 349 -30.11 -6.70 -15.60
C ASN A 349 -30.48 -5.88 -14.35
N ALA A 350 -31.25 -4.79 -14.54
CA ALA A 350 -31.67 -3.89 -13.46
C ALA A 350 -32.49 -4.55 -12.32
N SER A 351 -32.90 -5.81 -12.50
CA SER A 351 -33.60 -6.63 -11.50
C SER A 351 -32.68 -7.20 -10.40
N TYR A 352 -31.36 -7.13 -10.55
CA TYR A 352 -30.41 -7.69 -9.59
C TYR A 352 -29.86 -6.64 -8.63
N THR A 353 -29.67 -7.02 -7.37
CA THR A 353 -29.00 -6.17 -6.39
C THR A 353 -27.49 -6.13 -6.62
N SER A 354 -26.82 -5.09 -6.12
CA SER A 354 -25.35 -4.97 -6.17
C SER A 354 -24.64 -6.13 -5.47
N GLU A 355 -25.24 -6.68 -4.41
CA GLU A 355 -24.73 -7.85 -3.70
C GLU A 355 -24.83 -9.13 -4.54
N GLN A 356 -25.96 -9.36 -5.21
CA GLN A 356 -26.13 -10.50 -6.11
C GLN A 356 -25.13 -10.45 -7.27
N LEU A 357 -24.90 -9.27 -7.85
CA LEU A 357 -23.88 -9.08 -8.88
C LEU A 357 -22.47 -9.39 -8.37
N ARG A 358 -22.12 -8.95 -7.16
CA ARG A 358 -20.83 -9.23 -6.54
C ARG A 358 -20.64 -10.73 -6.29
N ASN A 359 -21.66 -11.41 -5.78
CA ASN A 359 -21.61 -12.85 -5.51
C ASN A 359 -21.48 -13.65 -6.81
N TYR A 360 -22.23 -13.28 -7.85
CA TYR A 360 -22.14 -13.88 -9.18
C TYR A 360 -20.73 -13.71 -9.78
N LYS A 361 -20.18 -12.48 -9.78
CA LYS A 361 -18.80 -12.24 -10.22
C LYS A 361 -17.79 -13.05 -9.42
N THR A 362 -17.98 -13.18 -8.11
CA THR A 362 -17.08 -13.97 -7.24
C THR A 362 -17.11 -15.45 -7.60
N ALA A 363 -18.28 -16.02 -7.86
CA ALA A 363 -18.42 -17.41 -8.28
C ALA A 363 -17.68 -17.67 -9.61
N LEU A 364 -17.86 -16.79 -10.60
CA LEU A 364 -17.17 -16.91 -11.88
C LEU A 364 -15.64 -16.76 -11.74
N LYS A 365 -15.17 -15.82 -10.91
CA LYS A 365 -13.73 -15.66 -10.63
C LYS A 365 -13.12 -16.89 -9.96
N ASN A 366 -13.88 -17.58 -9.11
CA ASN A 366 -13.44 -18.84 -8.50
C ASN A 366 -13.38 -19.95 -9.55
N TYR A 367 -14.36 -20.03 -10.45
CA TYR A 367 -14.35 -21.00 -11.53
C TYR A 367 -13.13 -20.81 -12.46
N LEU A 368 -12.81 -19.56 -12.84
CA LEU A 368 -11.59 -19.25 -13.61
C LEU A 368 -10.30 -19.69 -12.91
N ARG A 369 -10.24 -19.62 -11.57
CA ARG A 369 -9.09 -20.14 -10.81
C ARG A 369 -8.99 -21.66 -10.92
N HIS A 370 -10.13 -22.36 -10.87
CA HIS A 370 -10.17 -23.82 -11.01
C HIS A 370 -9.70 -24.28 -12.40
N ILE A 371 -10.09 -23.56 -13.46
CA ILE A 371 -9.61 -23.84 -14.82
C ILE A 371 -8.07 -23.78 -14.88
N LEU A 372 -7.44 -22.73 -14.34
CA LEU A 372 -5.99 -22.55 -14.48
C LEU A 372 -5.13 -23.54 -13.68
N ILE A 373 -5.68 -24.15 -12.63
CA ILE A 373 -4.96 -25.17 -11.84
C ILE A 373 -5.20 -26.58 -12.37
N GLU A 374 -6.06 -26.74 -13.39
CA GLU A 374 -6.35 -28.04 -13.97
C GLU A 374 -5.15 -28.54 -14.77
N SER A 375 -4.66 -29.71 -14.38
CA SER A 375 -3.46 -30.32 -14.96
C SER A 375 -3.78 -31.28 -16.10
N ASN A 376 -5.01 -31.79 -16.17
CA ASN A 376 -5.46 -32.67 -17.23
C ASN A 376 -6.05 -31.84 -18.39
N GLU A 377 -5.46 -31.98 -19.58
CA GLU A 377 -5.86 -31.23 -20.78
C GLU A 377 -7.34 -31.40 -21.14
N ASP A 378 -7.88 -32.63 -21.08
CA ASP A 378 -9.28 -32.88 -21.39
C ASP A 378 -10.23 -32.23 -20.36
N MET A 379 -9.87 -32.26 -19.08
CA MET A 379 -10.64 -31.60 -18.02
C MET A 379 -10.55 -30.07 -18.16
N PHE A 380 -9.38 -29.55 -18.52
CA PHE A 380 -9.18 -28.13 -18.79
C PHE A 380 -10.09 -27.67 -19.94
N LEU A 381 -10.07 -28.38 -21.07
CA LEU A 381 -10.89 -28.06 -22.24
C LEU A 381 -12.40 -28.14 -21.93
N ARG A 382 -12.82 -29.17 -21.19
CA ARG A 382 -14.22 -29.27 -20.72
C ARG A 382 -14.61 -28.10 -19.82
N ALA A 383 -13.77 -27.74 -18.86
CA ALA A 383 -14.04 -26.63 -17.95
C ALA A 383 -14.09 -25.27 -18.68
N ILE A 384 -13.30 -25.09 -19.74
CA ILE A 384 -13.39 -23.92 -20.63
C ILE A 384 -14.76 -23.86 -21.31
N GLU A 385 -15.24 -24.96 -21.88
CA GLU A 385 -16.54 -25.00 -22.55
C GLU A 385 -17.71 -24.82 -21.57
N ASP A 386 -17.66 -25.48 -20.41
CA ASP A 386 -18.63 -25.27 -19.32
C ASP A 386 -18.68 -23.80 -18.89
N PHE A 387 -17.51 -23.16 -18.80
CA PHE A 387 -17.43 -21.74 -18.47
C PHE A 387 -18.03 -20.83 -19.53
N LYS A 388 -17.80 -21.11 -20.82
CA LYS A 388 -18.44 -20.38 -21.93
C LYS A 388 -19.96 -20.47 -21.85
N LEU A 389 -20.50 -21.66 -21.56
CA LEU A 389 -21.94 -21.87 -21.37
C LEU A 389 -22.49 -21.06 -20.18
N MET A 390 -21.76 -20.98 -19.08
CA MET A 390 -22.17 -20.19 -17.90
C MET A 390 -22.23 -18.68 -18.14
N VAL A 391 -21.46 -18.16 -19.10
CA VAL A 391 -21.39 -16.73 -19.42
C VAL A 391 -21.96 -16.40 -20.81
N GLN A 392 -22.75 -17.32 -21.40
CA GLN A 392 -23.32 -17.16 -22.74
C GLN A 392 -24.22 -15.92 -22.88
N ASP A 393 -24.85 -15.50 -21.79
CA ASP A 393 -25.68 -14.30 -21.70
C ASP A 393 -24.85 -13.00 -21.55
N GLN A 394 -23.52 -13.11 -21.47
CA GLN A 394 -22.57 -12.00 -21.31
C GLN A 394 -21.71 -11.82 -22.56
N PRO A 395 -22.29 -11.39 -23.71
CA PRO A 395 -21.65 -11.45 -25.03
C PRO A 395 -20.36 -10.63 -25.13
N GLN A 396 -20.25 -9.52 -24.39
CA GLN A 396 -19.04 -8.71 -24.38
C GLN A 396 -17.85 -9.44 -23.73
N PHE A 397 -18.11 -10.17 -22.64
CA PHE A 397 -17.08 -10.93 -21.94
C PHE A 397 -16.73 -12.20 -22.71
N LEU A 398 -17.73 -12.94 -23.23
CA LEU A 398 -17.52 -14.13 -24.03
C LEU A 398 -16.63 -13.84 -25.26
N LYS A 399 -16.94 -12.77 -26.01
CA LYS A 399 -16.12 -12.35 -27.16
C LYS A 399 -14.66 -12.03 -26.79
N TYR A 400 -14.43 -11.52 -25.58
CA TYR A 400 -13.07 -11.30 -25.08
C TYR A 400 -12.38 -12.63 -24.75
N PHE A 401 -13.08 -13.50 -24.03
CA PHE A 401 -12.57 -14.79 -23.54
C PHE A 401 -12.22 -15.76 -24.66
N GLU A 402 -12.95 -15.74 -25.79
CA GLU A 402 -12.66 -16.59 -26.95
C GLU A 402 -11.46 -16.10 -27.79
N LYS A 403 -11.18 -14.79 -27.77
CA LYS A 403 -10.18 -14.18 -28.65
C LYS A 403 -8.78 -14.17 -28.05
N LYS A 404 -8.66 -14.20 -26.74
CA LYS A 404 -7.47 -13.88 -25.96
C LYS A 404 -7.25 -14.96 -24.91
#